data_AF-A0A538NYN6-F1
#
_entry.id   AF-A0A538NYN6-F1
#
_cell.length_a   1.000
_cell.length_b   1.000
_cell.length_c   1.000
_cell.angle_alpha   90.00
_cell.angle_beta   90.00
_cell.angle_gamma   90.00
#
_symmetry.space_group_name_H-M   'P 1'
#
loop_
_entity.id
_entity.type
_entity.pdbx_description
1 polymer ?
#
loop_
_entity_poly.entity_id
_entity_poly.type
_entity_poly.pdbx_seq_one_letter_code
_entity_poly.pdbx_strand_id
1 'polypeptide(L)' 'MAELYVGTSGWSYNEWSGVFYPSGNTNKLSYYSKVFNTVEVDST' A
#
# COMPACT_ATOMS: atom_id res chain seq x y z
N MET A 1 -14.58 -18.86 12.33
CA MET A 1 -14.74 -17.40 12.43
C MET A 1 -14.16 -16.78 11.16
N ALA A 2 -14.69 -15.66 10.70
CA ALA A 2 -14.18 -14.99 9.50
C ALA A 2 -12.92 -14.16 9.81
N GLU A 3 -11.96 -14.14 8.89
CA GLU A 3 -10.80 -13.26 8.96
C GLU A 3 -11.15 -11.91 8.35
N LEU A 4 -10.86 -10.82 9.07
CA LEU A 4 -11.06 -9.45 8.61
C LEU A 4 -9.73 -8.89 8.10
N TYR A 5 -9.72 -8.39 6.87
CA TYR A 5 -8.57 -7.73 6.28
C TYR A 5 -8.89 -6.26 6.01
N VAL A 6 -7.96 -5.37 6.37
CA VAL A 6 -8.08 -3.92 6.18
C VAL A 6 -6.91 -3.43 5.33
N GLY A 7 -7.22 -2.62 4.33
CA GLY A 7 -6.29 -2.05 3.37
C GLY A 7 -6.90 -0.88 2.62
N THR A 8 -6.27 -0.46 1.54
CA THR A 8 -6.69 0.69 0.71
C THR A 8 -7.03 0.25 -0.71
N SER A 9 -7.74 1.10 -1.45
CA SER A 9 -7.86 0.98 -2.91
C SER A 9 -6.57 1.48 -3.52
N GLY A 10 -5.74 0.56 -4.03
CA GLY A 10 -4.42 0.87 -4.57
C GLY A 10 -3.33 1.15 -3.52
N TRP A 11 -2.08 1.12 -3.98
CA TRP A 11 -0.88 1.42 -3.20
C TRP A 11 0.10 2.36 -3.92
N SER A 12 -0.06 2.61 -5.22
CA SER A 12 1.00 3.24 -6.03
C SER A 12 0.88 4.77 -6.15
N TYR A 13 0.43 5.46 -5.10
CA TYR A 13 0.24 6.92 -5.09
C TYR A 13 1.57 7.67 -4.91
N ASN A 14 1.76 8.79 -5.62
CA ASN A 14 3.00 9.58 -5.52
C ASN A 14 2.96 10.54 -4.34
N GLU A 15 1.76 10.99 -3.97
CA GLU A 15 1.40 11.84 -2.85
C GLU A 15 1.75 11.19 -1.50
N TRP A 16 1.89 9.86 -1.48
CA TRP A 16 2.28 9.12 -0.30
C TRP A 16 3.79 9.17 -0.03
N SER A 17 4.59 9.67 -0.98
CA SER A 17 6.04 9.79 -0.82
C SER A 17 6.37 10.86 0.22
N GLY A 18 7.14 10.49 1.24
CA GLY A 18 7.49 11.36 2.37
C GLY A 18 6.42 11.43 3.47
N VAL A 19 5.21 10.89 3.25
CA VAL A 19 4.14 10.79 4.26
C VAL A 19 4.01 9.36 4.77
N PHE A 20 3.88 8.41 3.85
CA PHE A 20 3.76 6.98 4.14
C PHE A 20 4.99 6.22 3.66
N TYR A 21 5.48 6.53 2.46
CA TYR A 21 6.71 5.95 1.93
C TYR A 21 7.93 6.77 2.36
N PRO A 22 9.04 6.11 2.76
CA PRO A 22 10.32 6.79 2.95
C PRO A 22 10.72 7.59 1.70
N SER A 23 11.35 8.74 1.93
CA SER A 23 11.85 9.61 0.86
C SER A 23 12.84 8.87 -0.05
N GLY A 24 12.73 9.10 -1.35
CA GLY A 24 13.59 8.48 -2.37
C GLY A 24 12.90 7.36 -3.14
N ASN A 25 13.71 6.51 -3.79
CA ASN A 25 13.19 5.44 -4.62
C ASN A 25 12.85 4.20 -3.77
N THR A 26 11.63 4.17 -3.22
CA THR A 26 11.12 3.06 -2.42
C THR A 26 10.30 2.10 -3.28
N ASN A 27 10.52 0.79 -3.13
CA ASN A 27 9.59 -0.21 -3.65
C ASN A 27 8.26 -0.12 -2.88
N LYS A 28 7.27 0.57 -3.46
CA LYS A 28 6.01 0.92 -2.80
C LYS A 28 5.23 -0.32 -2.33
N LEU A 29 5.15 -1.37 -3.15
CA LEU A 29 4.41 -2.59 -2.79
C LEU A 29 5.08 -3.34 -1.64
N SER A 30 6.40 -3.51 -1.70
CA SER A 30 7.15 -4.19 -0.64
C SER A 30 7.11 -3.43 0.70
N TYR A 31 7.03 -2.10 0.65
CA TYR A 31 6.84 -1.31 1.86
C TYR A 31 5.40 -1.41 2.38
N TYR A 32 4.41 -1.26 1.48
CA TYR A 32 3.00 -1.33 1.82
C TYR A 32 2.61 -2.66 2.48
N SER A 33 3.13 -3.78 1.97
CA SER A 33 2.83 -5.12 2.50
C SER A 33 3.38 -5.37 3.91
N LYS A 34 4.24 -4.49 4.44
CA LYS A 34 4.69 -4.54 5.83
C LYS A 34 3.69 -3.92 6.80
N VAL A 35 2.72 -3.14 6.29
CA VAL A 35 1.74 -2.39 7.08
C VAL A 35 0.33 -2.96 6.90
N PHE A 36 -0.05 -3.27 5.67
CA PHE A 36 -1.36 -3.81 5.32
C PHE A 36 -1.25 -5.17 4.66
N ASN A 37 -2.17 -6.07 5.03
CA ASN A 37 -2.20 -7.44 4.54
C ASN A 37 -3.08 -7.62 3.29
N THR A 38 -3.78 -6.57 2.87
CA THR A 38 -4.63 -6.57 1.67
C THR A 38 -4.59 -5.21 0.99
N VAL A 39 -4.89 -5.20 -0.30
CA VAL A 39 -5.07 -3.99 -1.11
C VAL A 39 -6.07 -4.33 -2.21
N GLU A 40 -6.97 -3.41 -2.52
CA GLU A 40 -7.83 -3.54 -3.69
C GLU A 40 -7.05 -3.07 -4.93
N VAL A 41 -7.14 -3.82 -6.02
CA VAL A 41 -6.44 -3.54 -7.28
C VAL A 41 -7.46 -3.30 -8.37
N ASP A 42 -7.42 -2.11 -8.96
CA ASP A 42 -8.12 -1.78 -10.19
C ASP A 42 -7.08 -1.39 -11.25
N SER A 43 -7.06 -2.12 -12.36
CA SER A 43 -6.08 -1.95 -13.43
C SER A 43 -6.81 -1.96 -14.77
N THR A 44 -6.67 -0.86 -15.51
CA THR A 44 -7.11 -0.72 -16.91
C THR A 44 -6.07 -1.19 -17.90
#